data_AF-Q1T6X9-F1
#
_entry.id   AF-Q1T6X9-F1
#
_cell.length_a   1.000
_cell.length_b   1.000
_cell.length_c   1.000
_cell.angle_alpha   90.00
_cell.angle_beta   90.00
_cell.angle_gamma   90.00
#
_symmetry.space_group_name_H-M   'P 1'
#
loop_
_entity.id
_entity.type
_entity.pdbx_description
1 polymer ?
#
loop_
_entity_poly.entity_id
_entity_poly.type
_entity_poly.pdbx_seq_one_letter_code
_entity_poly.pdbx_strand_id
1 'polypeptide(L)'
;MKKYLVICIILCTFLLAACQVKNPEKSAKPKQSETVRLEKAKNLEVGITYKIGASKNPNAFYVKFIDDQHYVYMNDDSHYTEKKIAERSGDGGYFYPYIYFTEGEYIQEDNNYILKPMRTQKVEFKDAQHVKDSVIANKKFYEETENDSSVTIVKEGSSYIEKSQNRNLPLYEISKNLPNSIDDFLAQYDYQPEELHW
;
A
#
# COMPACT_ATOMS: atom_id res chain seq x y z
N MET A 1 -1.60 57.02 41.30
CA MET A 1 -0.90 56.60 40.06
C MET A 1 0.38 55.80 40.37
N LYS A 2 0.31 54.71 41.15
CA LYS A 2 1.48 53.83 41.43
C LYS A 2 1.19 52.32 41.32
N LYS A 3 -0.08 51.92 41.19
CA LYS A 3 -0.47 50.50 41.08
C LYS A 3 -0.57 49.99 39.63
N TYR A 4 -0.77 50.88 38.66
CA TYR A 4 -0.83 50.50 37.22
C TYR A 4 0.55 50.38 36.56
N LEU A 5 1.59 51.01 37.14
CA LEU A 5 2.93 50.99 36.56
C LEU A 5 3.69 49.68 36.87
N VAL A 6 3.34 49.01 37.98
CA VAL A 6 3.94 47.71 38.36
C VAL A 6 3.38 46.57 37.51
N ILE A 7 2.11 46.67 37.08
CA ILE A 7 1.46 45.64 36.25
C ILE A 7 2.00 45.66 34.82
N CYS A 8 2.29 46.85 34.26
CA CYS A 8 2.88 46.95 32.92
C CYS A 8 4.33 46.43 32.85
N ILE A 9 5.12 46.55 33.92
CA ILE A 9 6.51 46.05 33.93
C ILE A 9 6.54 44.51 34.03
N ILE A 10 5.60 43.89 34.74
CA ILE A 10 5.51 42.43 34.86
C ILE A 10 4.99 41.80 33.54
N LEU A 11 4.08 42.46 32.81
CA LEU A 11 3.65 41.97 31.50
C LEU A 11 4.77 42.06 30.44
N CYS A 12 5.63 43.07 30.52
CA CYS A 12 6.76 43.23 29.59
C CYS A 12 7.89 42.23 29.82
N THR A 13 8.06 41.67 31.02
CA THR A 13 9.05 40.60 31.26
C THR A 13 8.58 39.22 30.81
N PHE A 14 7.27 38.95 30.76
CA PHE A 14 6.74 37.71 30.19
C PHE A 14 6.72 37.69 28.65
N LEU A 15 6.72 38.84 27.99
CA LEU A 15 6.74 38.94 26.52
C LEU A 15 8.15 38.87 25.90
N LEU A 16 9.22 38.95 26.70
CA LEU A 16 10.61 38.77 26.23
C LEU A 16 11.15 37.35 26.40
N ALA A 17 10.40 36.44 27.06
CA ALA A 17 10.75 35.03 27.16
C ALA A 17 10.18 34.16 26.02
N ALA A 18 9.41 34.74 25.09
CA ALA A 18 8.81 34.03 23.95
C ALA A 18 9.60 34.17 22.64
N CYS A 19 10.71 34.91 22.63
CA CYS A 19 11.56 35.09 21.46
C CYS A 19 12.95 34.47 21.69
N GLN A 20 13.02 33.13 21.76
CA GLN A 20 14.16 32.38 21.25
C GLN A 20 13.69 31.11 20.54
N VAL A 21 13.21 31.33 19.31
CA VAL A 21 13.34 30.34 18.24
C VAL A 21 14.84 30.18 17.98
N LYS A 22 15.36 28.99 18.30
CA LYS A 22 16.31 28.19 17.52
C LYS A 22 16.78 27.03 18.40
N ASN A 23 15.91 26.03 18.55
CA ASN A 23 16.43 24.69 18.75
C ASN A 23 17.20 24.35 17.47
N PRO A 24 18.51 24.07 17.52
CA PRO A 24 19.18 23.51 16.37
C PRO A 24 18.52 22.15 16.15
N GLU A 25 17.93 21.98 14.97
CA GLU A 25 17.66 20.68 14.40
C GLU A 25 18.89 19.81 14.65
N LYS A 26 18.79 18.93 15.66
CA LYS A 26 19.49 17.66 15.58
C LYS A 26 18.87 17.02 14.37
N SER A 27 19.54 17.23 13.23
CA SER A 27 19.44 16.45 12.03
C SER A 27 19.38 14.99 12.47
N ALA A 28 18.16 14.48 12.62
CA ALA A 28 17.91 13.08 12.62
C ALA A 28 18.28 12.67 11.21
N LYS A 29 19.53 12.22 11.05
CA LYS A 29 19.94 11.42 9.90
C LYS A 29 18.77 10.52 9.57
N PRO A 30 18.37 10.40 8.28
CA PRO A 30 17.30 9.50 7.90
C PRO A 30 17.62 8.18 8.59
N LYS A 31 16.68 7.67 9.41
CA LYS A 31 16.79 6.35 10.02
C LYS A 31 17.16 5.44 8.85
N GLN A 32 18.42 5.03 8.87
CA GLN A 32 18.98 4.10 7.93
C GLN A 32 17.99 2.95 7.92
N SER A 33 17.31 2.77 6.78
CA SER A 33 16.24 1.80 6.57
C SER A 33 16.59 0.57 7.38
N GLU A 34 15.88 0.38 8.49
CA GLU A 34 15.99 -0.84 9.27
C GLU A 34 15.68 -1.91 8.23
N THR A 35 16.67 -2.75 7.94
CA THR A 35 16.50 -3.86 7.02
C THR A 35 15.50 -4.77 7.71
N VAL A 36 14.19 -4.51 7.56
CA VAL A 36 13.13 -5.35 8.09
C VAL A 36 13.41 -6.72 7.48
N ARG A 37 13.96 -7.61 8.30
CA ARG A 37 14.24 -8.98 7.90
C ARG A 37 12.88 -9.63 7.81
N LEU A 38 12.32 -9.61 6.60
CA LEU A 38 11.04 -10.23 6.32
C LEU A 38 11.15 -11.72 6.66
N GLU A 39 10.34 -12.16 7.62
CA GLU A 39 10.26 -13.57 7.99
C GLU A 39 9.32 -14.28 7.02
N LYS A 40 9.78 -15.41 6.45
CA LYS A 40 8.94 -16.21 5.58
C LYS A 40 7.77 -16.79 6.39
N ALA A 41 6.58 -16.74 5.83
CA ALA A 41 5.38 -17.26 6.45
C ALA A 41 5.48 -18.78 6.62
N LYS A 42 5.50 -19.23 7.88
CA LYS A 42 5.50 -20.67 8.24
C LYS A 42 4.09 -21.25 8.32
N ASN A 43 3.14 -20.38 8.66
CA ASN A 43 1.70 -20.61 8.71
C ASN A 43 1.01 -19.45 7.97
N LEU A 44 -0.20 -19.71 7.46
CA LEU A 44 -1.10 -18.69 6.94
C LEU A 44 -2.27 -18.56 7.90
N GLU A 45 -2.56 -17.33 8.33
CA GLU A 45 -3.53 -17.03 9.36
C GLU A 45 -4.52 -15.98 8.86
N VAL A 46 -5.78 -16.14 9.24
CA VAL A 46 -6.85 -15.18 8.96
C VAL A 46 -6.51 -13.83 9.59
N GLY A 47 -6.73 -12.75 8.85
CA GLY A 47 -6.47 -11.37 9.26
C GLY A 47 -5.02 -10.92 9.11
N ILE A 48 -4.08 -11.82 8.81
CA ILE A 48 -2.66 -11.49 8.61
C ILE A 48 -2.38 -11.18 7.14
N THR A 49 -1.66 -10.08 6.88
CA THR A 49 -1.26 -9.70 5.53
C THR A 49 0.11 -10.26 5.19
N TYR A 50 0.20 -10.88 4.02
CA TYR A 50 1.43 -11.43 3.49
C TYR A 50 1.88 -10.65 2.25
N LYS A 51 3.15 -10.25 2.21
CA LYS A 51 3.82 -9.81 0.99
C LYS A 51 4.27 -11.03 0.19
N ILE A 52 4.01 -11.02 -1.11
CA ILE A 52 4.46 -12.08 -2.02
C ILE A 52 5.74 -11.61 -2.73
N GLY A 53 6.79 -12.42 -2.59
CA GLY A 53 8.11 -12.17 -3.16
C GLY A 53 9.02 -11.29 -2.30
N ALA A 54 10.32 -11.54 -2.39
CA ALA A 54 11.35 -10.92 -1.53
C ALA A 54 11.77 -9.51 -1.98
N SER A 55 11.06 -8.92 -2.95
CA SER A 55 11.52 -7.69 -3.59
C SER A 55 11.49 -6.52 -2.61
N LYS A 56 12.55 -5.73 -2.58
CA LYS A 56 12.55 -4.41 -1.93
C LYS A 56 11.81 -3.36 -2.77
N ASN A 57 11.29 -3.73 -3.93
CA ASN A 57 10.44 -2.87 -4.74
C ASN A 57 9.22 -2.46 -3.89
N PRO A 58 8.93 -1.14 -3.80
CA PRO A 58 7.68 -0.69 -3.22
C PRO A 58 6.47 -1.22 -4.00
N ASN A 59 6.59 -1.45 -5.31
CA ASN A 59 5.57 -2.18 -6.06
C ASN A 59 5.62 -3.66 -5.68
N ALA A 60 4.48 -4.18 -5.27
CA ALA A 60 4.42 -5.46 -4.58
C ALA A 60 3.03 -6.10 -4.69
N PHE A 61 3.04 -7.41 -4.47
CA PHE A 61 1.84 -8.21 -4.38
C PHE A 61 1.58 -8.53 -2.90
N TYR A 62 0.31 -8.50 -2.52
CA TYR A 62 -0.13 -8.79 -1.17
C TYR A 62 -1.34 -9.70 -1.18
N VAL A 63 -1.45 -10.54 -0.16
CA VAL A 63 -2.63 -11.38 0.07
C VAL A 63 -3.00 -11.34 1.55
N LYS A 64 -4.30 -11.37 1.83
CA LYS A 64 -4.83 -11.53 3.19
C LYS A 64 -6.06 -12.43 3.13
N PHE A 65 -6.07 -13.45 3.97
CA PHE A 65 -7.27 -14.27 4.22
C PHE A 65 -8.17 -13.51 5.18
N ILE A 66 -9.41 -13.24 4.78
CA ILE A 66 -10.36 -12.42 5.54
C ILE A 66 -11.09 -13.26 6.58
N ASP A 67 -11.46 -14.47 6.18
CA ASP A 67 -12.09 -15.50 7.00
C ASP A 67 -11.74 -16.88 6.41
N ASP A 68 -12.47 -17.93 6.79
CA ASP A 68 -12.23 -19.32 6.39
C ASP A 68 -12.43 -19.60 4.88
N GLN A 69 -13.03 -18.69 4.11
CA GLN A 69 -13.31 -18.87 2.68
C GLN A 69 -12.97 -17.66 1.82
N HIS A 70 -12.88 -16.46 2.37
CA HIS A 70 -12.67 -15.24 1.59
C HIS A 70 -11.23 -14.73 1.70
N TYR A 71 -10.73 -14.17 0.60
CA TYR A 71 -9.44 -13.50 0.57
C TYR A 71 -9.53 -12.17 -0.18
N VAL A 72 -8.53 -11.34 0.07
CA VAL A 72 -8.20 -10.20 -0.78
C VAL A 72 -6.78 -10.33 -1.30
N TYR A 73 -6.57 -9.84 -2.52
CA TYR A 73 -5.28 -9.79 -3.17
C TYR A 73 -5.05 -8.41 -3.77
N MET A 74 -3.85 -7.88 -3.61
CA MET A 74 -3.51 -6.55 -4.12
C MET A 74 -2.23 -6.61 -4.94
N ASN A 75 -2.30 -6.17 -6.19
CA ASN A 75 -1.14 -5.81 -7.00
C ASN A 75 -1.01 -4.28 -6.97
N ASP A 76 -0.05 -3.80 -6.16
CA ASP A 76 0.26 -2.38 -6.05
C ASP A 76 1.42 -2.05 -6.98
N ASP A 77 1.11 -1.45 -8.11
CA ASP A 77 2.07 -0.93 -9.10
C ASP A 77 1.92 0.59 -9.19
N SER A 78 1.77 1.25 -8.03
CA SER A 78 1.55 2.69 -7.95
C SER A 78 2.82 3.51 -7.65
N HIS A 79 3.86 2.87 -7.09
CA HIS A 79 5.02 3.58 -6.56
C HIS A 79 6.07 3.89 -7.64
N TYR A 80 5.79 4.94 -8.41
CA TYR A 80 6.69 5.49 -9.41
C TYR A 80 7.05 6.95 -9.11
N THR A 81 8.25 7.36 -9.52
CA THR A 81 8.62 8.78 -9.63
C THR A 81 8.16 9.31 -10.97
N GLU A 82 7.89 10.62 -11.10
CA GLU A 82 7.57 11.27 -12.38
C GLU A 82 8.50 10.86 -13.52
N LYS A 83 9.82 10.86 -13.26
CA LYS A 83 10.82 10.44 -14.25
C LYS A 83 10.55 9.02 -14.78
N LYS A 84 10.21 8.07 -13.91
CA LYS A 84 9.93 6.68 -14.28
C LYS A 84 8.57 6.54 -15.01
N ILE A 85 7.60 7.37 -14.66
CA ILE A 85 6.31 7.44 -15.36
C ILE A 85 6.54 7.91 -16.81
N ALA A 86 7.31 8.99 -16.99
CA ALA A 86 7.69 9.50 -18.30
C ALA A 86 8.51 8.48 -19.10
N GLU A 87 9.52 7.85 -18.48
CA GLU A 87 10.33 6.80 -19.11
C GLU A 87 9.49 5.60 -19.59
N ARG A 88 8.43 5.24 -18.85
CA ARG A 88 7.53 4.13 -19.22
C ARG A 88 6.47 4.50 -20.25
N SER A 89 6.05 5.75 -20.27
CA SER A 89 5.07 6.25 -21.23
C SER A 89 5.63 6.20 -22.66
N GLY A 90 6.93 6.49 -22.83
CA GLY A 90 7.62 6.41 -24.11
C GLY A 90 7.01 7.33 -25.19
N ASP A 91 7.45 7.15 -26.44
CA ASP A 91 6.91 7.91 -27.56
C ASP A 91 5.59 7.28 -28.05
N GLY A 92 4.46 7.87 -27.67
CA GLY A 92 3.13 7.52 -28.18
C GLY A 92 2.26 6.65 -27.26
N GLY A 93 2.71 6.36 -26.04
CA GLY A 93 1.91 5.72 -25.00
C GLY A 93 1.84 6.57 -23.73
N TYR A 94 0.91 6.21 -22.85
CA TYR A 94 0.84 6.77 -21.50
C TYR A 94 0.84 5.63 -20.48
N PHE A 95 1.78 5.69 -19.55
CA PHE A 95 1.79 4.82 -18.38
C PHE A 95 1.20 5.56 -17.20
N TYR A 96 0.13 5.00 -16.63
CA TYR A 96 -0.47 5.49 -15.39
C TYR A 96 -0.19 4.50 -14.26
N PRO A 97 0.38 4.93 -13.12
CA PRO A 97 0.49 4.08 -11.94
C PRO A 97 -0.88 3.53 -11.54
N TYR A 98 -0.93 2.31 -11.03
CA TYR A 98 -2.20 1.65 -10.75
C TYR A 98 -2.14 0.68 -9.57
N ILE A 99 -3.31 0.35 -9.04
CA ILE A 99 -3.48 -0.76 -8.09
C ILE A 99 -4.62 -1.63 -8.62
N TYR A 100 -4.42 -2.94 -8.66
CA TYR A 100 -5.52 -3.90 -8.75
C TYR A 100 -5.79 -4.45 -7.35
N PHE A 101 -7.04 -4.38 -6.92
CA PHE A 101 -7.53 -4.95 -5.68
C PHE A 101 -8.62 -5.97 -5.99
N THR A 102 -8.36 -7.22 -5.64
CA THR A 102 -9.21 -8.36 -5.96
C THR A 102 -9.81 -8.91 -4.67
N GLU A 103 -11.09 -9.19 -4.69
CA GLU A 103 -11.76 -10.07 -3.74
C GLU A 103 -12.03 -11.42 -4.39
N GLY A 104 -11.97 -12.48 -3.60
CA GLY A 104 -12.35 -13.79 -4.07
C GLY A 104 -12.57 -14.79 -2.95
N GLU A 105 -12.82 -16.02 -3.39
CA GLU A 105 -12.97 -17.18 -2.52
C GLU A 105 -11.74 -18.07 -2.64
N TYR A 106 -11.41 -18.78 -1.58
CA TYR A 106 -10.35 -19.77 -1.61
C TYR A 106 -10.82 -21.11 -1.08
N ILE A 107 -10.19 -22.16 -1.61
CA ILE A 107 -10.34 -23.53 -1.11
C ILE A 107 -9.00 -23.93 -0.50
N GLN A 108 -9.04 -24.46 0.72
CA GLN A 108 -7.88 -25.09 1.34
C GLN A 108 -7.95 -26.60 1.11
N GLU A 109 -6.94 -27.14 0.42
CA GLU A 109 -6.75 -28.57 0.22
C GLU A 109 -5.40 -28.96 0.82
N ASP A 110 -5.43 -29.78 1.88
CA ASP A 110 -4.27 -30.09 2.71
C ASP A 110 -3.58 -28.81 3.25
N ASN A 111 -2.34 -28.56 2.78
CA ASN A 111 -1.54 -27.38 3.09
C ASN A 111 -1.47 -26.40 1.90
N ASN A 112 -2.35 -26.52 0.92
CA ASN A 112 -2.39 -25.67 -0.26
C ASN A 112 -3.67 -24.84 -0.26
N TYR A 113 -3.58 -23.66 -0.85
CA TYR A 113 -4.68 -22.73 -1.01
C TYR A 113 -4.84 -22.42 -2.50
N ILE A 114 -6.06 -22.59 -3.00
CA ILE A 114 -6.45 -22.25 -4.37
C ILE A 114 -7.35 -21.04 -4.29
N LEU A 115 -6.86 -19.90 -4.74
CA LEU A 115 -7.51 -18.59 -4.67
C LEU A 115 -8.20 -18.33 -6.01
N LYS A 116 -9.54 -18.26 -5.98
CA LYS A 116 -10.38 -18.00 -7.13
C LYS A 116 -10.87 -16.56 -7.07
N PRO A 117 -10.45 -15.70 -8.01
CA PRO A 117 -10.89 -14.31 -8.02
C PRO A 117 -12.39 -14.24 -8.37
N MET A 118 -13.13 -13.33 -7.74
CA MET A 118 -14.55 -13.10 -8.03
C MET A 118 -14.77 -11.73 -8.65
N ARG A 119 -14.08 -10.71 -8.13
CA ARG A 119 -14.20 -9.34 -8.61
C ARG A 119 -12.92 -8.57 -8.35
N THR A 120 -12.58 -7.72 -9.30
CA THR A 120 -11.37 -6.90 -9.24
C THR A 120 -11.69 -5.44 -9.51
N GLN A 121 -11.19 -4.57 -8.62
CA GLN A 121 -11.19 -3.13 -8.81
C GLN A 121 -9.78 -2.68 -9.22
N LYS A 122 -9.64 -2.14 -10.43
CA LYS A 122 -8.46 -1.38 -10.83
C LYS A 122 -8.68 0.09 -10.51
N VAL A 123 -7.67 0.74 -9.94
CA VAL A 123 -7.60 2.21 -9.81
C VAL A 123 -6.33 2.70 -10.50
N GLU A 124 -6.42 3.82 -11.18
CA GLU A 124 -5.32 4.44 -11.90
C GLU A 124 -5.12 5.87 -11.37
N PHE A 125 -3.85 6.22 -11.17
CA PHE A 125 -3.42 7.54 -10.73
C PHE A 125 -2.87 8.30 -11.94
N LYS A 126 -3.14 9.60 -12.02
CA LYS A 126 -2.62 10.44 -13.11
C LYS A 126 -1.09 10.51 -13.10
N ASP A 127 -0.52 10.72 -11.90
CA ASP A 127 0.91 10.97 -11.69
C ASP A 127 1.35 10.52 -10.29
N ALA A 128 2.61 10.75 -9.93
CA ALA A 128 3.13 10.35 -8.62
C ALA A 128 2.60 11.22 -7.47
N GLN A 129 2.09 12.42 -7.76
CA GLN A 129 1.50 13.29 -6.75
C GLN A 129 0.11 12.76 -6.36
N HIS A 130 -0.69 12.33 -7.33
CA HIS A 130 -1.98 11.67 -7.09
C HIS A 130 -1.86 10.42 -6.22
N VAL A 131 -0.79 9.63 -6.39
CA VAL A 131 -0.50 8.48 -5.52
C VAL A 131 -0.25 8.92 -4.07
N LYS A 132 0.51 10.00 -3.86
CA LYS A 132 0.81 10.51 -2.51
C LYS A 132 -0.41 11.11 -1.82
N ASP A 133 -1.29 11.73 -2.61
CA ASP A 133 -2.48 12.41 -2.12
C ASP A 133 -3.69 11.48 -2.03
N SER A 134 -3.51 10.19 -2.38
CA SER A 134 -4.60 9.20 -2.45
C SER A 134 -5.75 9.66 -3.35
N VAL A 135 -5.44 10.30 -4.48
CA VAL A 135 -6.43 10.76 -5.46
C VAL A 135 -6.43 9.83 -6.67
N ILE A 136 -7.56 9.16 -6.91
CA ILE A 136 -7.74 8.29 -8.06
C ILE A 136 -8.29 9.10 -9.24
N ALA A 137 -7.63 8.98 -10.39
CA ALA A 137 -8.04 9.60 -11.64
C ALA A 137 -9.03 8.74 -12.44
N ASN A 138 -8.90 7.41 -12.34
CA ASN A 138 -9.80 6.48 -13.02
C ASN A 138 -9.98 5.18 -12.23
N LYS A 139 -11.15 4.54 -12.38
CA LYS A 139 -11.45 3.25 -11.77
C LYS A 139 -12.18 2.34 -12.74
N LYS A 140 -11.78 1.08 -12.81
CA LYS A 140 -12.38 0.04 -13.68
C LYS A 140 -12.72 -1.19 -12.85
N PHE A 141 -13.95 -1.63 -12.96
CA PHE A 141 -14.44 -2.82 -12.26
C PHE A 141 -14.49 -4.00 -13.23
N TYR A 142 -14.07 -5.16 -12.75
CA TYR A 142 -14.05 -6.41 -13.50
C TYR A 142 -14.78 -7.47 -12.68
N GLU A 143 -15.79 -8.08 -13.27
CA GLU A 143 -16.34 -9.34 -12.76
C GLU A 143 -15.49 -10.48 -13.34
N GLU A 144 -15.05 -11.36 -12.46
CA GLU A 144 -14.21 -12.49 -12.85
C GLU A 144 -15.10 -13.69 -13.19
N THR A 145 -14.64 -14.49 -14.12
CA THR A 145 -15.31 -15.66 -14.67
C THR A 145 -14.59 -16.94 -14.24
N GLU A 146 -15.22 -18.10 -14.41
CA GLU A 146 -14.59 -19.39 -14.09
C GLU A 146 -13.28 -19.67 -14.86
N ASN A 147 -13.05 -18.95 -15.97
CA ASN A 147 -11.84 -19.08 -16.79
C ASN A 147 -10.69 -18.18 -16.32
N ASP A 148 -10.93 -17.28 -15.37
CA ASP A 148 -9.90 -16.39 -14.87
C ASP A 148 -8.90 -17.16 -14.00
N SER A 149 -7.64 -16.77 -14.12
CA SER A 149 -6.54 -17.56 -13.58
C SER A 149 -6.55 -17.59 -12.05
N SER A 150 -6.73 -18.77 -11.48
CA SER A 150 -6.58 -18.97 -10.04
C SER A 150 -5.12 -18.80 -9.59
N VAL A 151 -4.93 -18.28 -8.38
CA VAL A 151 -3.62 -18.25 -7.74
C VAL A 151 -3.48 -19.46 -6.82
N THR A 152 -2.35 -20.18 -6.91
CA THR A 152 -2.08 -21.30 -6.00
C THR A 152 -0.97 -20.93 -5.02
N ILE A 153 -1.27 -21.05 -3.73
CA ILE A 153 -0.28 -20.93 -2.65
C ILE A 153 -0.04 -22.32 -2.08
N VAL A 154 1.21 -22.78 -2.09
CA VAL A 154 1.58 -24.11 -1.58
C VAL A 154 2.59 -24.01 -0.45
N LYS A 155 2.55 -24.99 0.45
CA LYS A 155 3.58 -25.19 1.45
C LYS A 155 4.77 -25.92 0.83
N GLU A 156 5.94 -25.28 0.81
CA GLU A 156 7.19 -25.86 0.33
C GLU A 156 8.22 -25.86 1.48
N GLY A 157 8.53 -27.06 1.99
CA GLY A 157 9.35 -27.21 3.18
C GLY A 157 8.70 -26.57 4.41
N SER A 158 9.35 -25.55 4.97
CA SER A 158 8.89 -24.85 6.18
C SER A 158 8.17 -23.53 5.92
N SER A 159 7.93 -23.15 4.66
CA SER A 159 7.31 -21.87 4.31
C SER A 159 6.32 -21.97 3.16
N TYR A 160 5.47 -20.96 3.00
CA TYR A 160 4.53 -20.85 1.89
C TYR A 160 5.11 -20.08 0.70
N ILE A 161 4.77 -20.52 -0.51
CA ILE A 161 5.10 -19.87 -1.77
C ILE A 161 3.83 -19.73 -2.63
N GLU A 162 3.72 -18.61 -3.34
CA GLU A 162 2.80 -18.48 -4.47
C GLU A 162 3.46 -19.08 -5.72
N LYS A 163 2.72 -19.95 -6.42
CA LYS A 163 3.07 -20.45 -7.74
C LYS A 163 2.45 -19.53 -8.79
N SER A 164 3.27 -18.69 -9.40
CA SER A 164 2.85 -17.79 -10.49
C SER A 164 3.63 -18.13 -11.75
N GLN A 165 2.98 -18.73 -12.74
CA GLN A 165 3.56 -19.10 -14.05
C GLN A 165 4.89 -19.85 -13.90
N ASN A 166 6.02 -19.15 -14.00
CA ASN A 166 7.39 -19.68 -13.95
C ASN A 166 8.18 -19.24 -12.71
N ARG A 167 7.50 -18.72 -11.67
CA ARG A 167 8.15 -18.21 -10.45
C ARG A 167 7.52 -18.81 -9.20
N ASN A 168 8.39 -19.13 -8.24
CA ASN A 168 8.01 -19.48 -6.88
C ASN A 168 8.29 -18.27 -5.99
N LEU A 169 7.24 -17.58 -5.56
CA LEU A 169 7.36 -16.34 -4.80
C LEU A 169 7.06 -16.61 -3.32
N PRO A 170 8.05 -16.55 -2.42
CA PRO A 170 7.82 -16.78 -0.99
C PRO A 170 6.91 -15.73 -0.38
N LEU A 171 6.06 -16.15 0.54
CA LEU A 171 5.22 -15.27 1.33
C LEU A 171 5.98 -14.79 2.57
N TYR A 172 5.81 -13.52 2.91
CA TYR A 172 6.40 -12.89 4.08
C TYR A 172 5.31 -12.20 4.89
N GLU A 173 5.27 -12.47 6.19
CA GLU A 173 4.36 -11.75 7.08
C GLU A 173 4.79 -10.28 7.20
N ILE A 174 3.81 -9.38 7.13
CA ILE A 174 4.05 -7.93 7.27
C ILE A 174 2.94 -7.27 8.09
N SER A 175 3.27 -6.14 8.72
CA SER A 175 2.30 -5.34 9.48
C SER A 175 1.45 -4.38 8.64
N LYS A 176 1.48 -4.48 7.30
CA LYS A 176 0.62 -3.66 6.43
C LYS A 176 -0.83 -4.10 6.66
N ASN A 177 -1.70 -3.16 6.98
CA ASN A 177 -3.13 -3.45 7.04
C ASN A 177 -3.70 -3.40 5.61
N LEU A 178 -4.05 -4.55 5.05
CA LEU A 178 -4.77 -4.61 3.79
C LEU A 178 -6.27 -4.37 4.03
N PRO A 179 -7.03 -3.73 3.14
CA PRO A 179 -8.49 -3.60 3.26
C PRO A 179 -9.19 -4.97 3.28
N ASN A 180 -10.40 -5.07 3.84
CA ASN A 180 -11.15 -6.33 3.84
C ASN A 180 -12.04 -6.50 2.61
N SER A 181 -12.31 -5.41 1.90
CA SER A 181 -13.19 -5.36 0.74
C SER A 181 -12.78 -4.26 -0.26
N ILE A 182 -13.34 -4.29 -1.46
CA ILE A 182 -13.26 -3.26 -2.50
C ILE A 182 -13.85 -1.96 -1.97
N ASP A 183 -14.92 -2.02 -1.19
CA ASP A 183 -15.53 -0.82 -0.60
C ASP A 183 -14.58 -0.18 0.42
N ASP A 184 -13.98 -0.97 1.32
CA ASP A 184 -12.95 -0.49 2.25
C ASP A 184 -11.69 0.00 1.51
N PHE A 185 -11.35 -0.65 0.39
CA PHE A 185 -10.24 -0.24 -0.46
C PHE A 185 -10.50 1.13 -1.08
N LEU A 186 -11.65 1.32 -1.73
CA LEU A 186 -12.03 2.57 -2.37
C LEU A 186 -12.25 3.71 -1.37
N ALA A 187 -12.72 3.42 -0.15
CA ALA A 187 -12.94 4.41 0.91
C ALA A 187 -11.66 5.13 1.37
N GLN A 188 -10.48 4.63 1.01
CA GLN A 188 -9.19 5.27 1.32
C GLN A 188 -8.79 6.36 0.33
N TYR A 189 -9.57 6.57 -0.74
CA TYR A 189 -9.19 7.43 -1.85
C TYR A 189 -10.27 8.45 -2.19
N ASP A 190 -9.82 9.63 -2.57
CA ASP A 190 -10.67 10.62 -3.22
C ASP A 190 -10.75 10.32 -4.71
N TYR A 191 -11.96 10.21 -5.25
CA TYR A 191 -12.17 10.00 -6.68
C TYR A 191 -12.36 11.34 -7.40
N GLN A 192 -11.37 11.72 -8.21
CA GLN A 192 -11.40 12.92 -9.04
C GLN A 192 -11.20 12.49 -10.49
N PRO A 193 -12.29 12.21 -11.23
CA PRO A 193 -12.18 11.67 -12.58
C PRO A 193 -11.45 12.64 -13.49
N GLU A 194 -10.39 12.15 -14.12
CA GLU A 194 -9.67 12.87 -15.15
C GLU A 194 -9.64 12.07 -16.46
N GLU A 195 -9.53 12.78 -17.58
CA GLU A 195 -9.33 12.15 -18.87
C GLU A 195 -7.90 11.59 -18.95
N LEU A 196 -7.77 10.27 -18.82
CA LEU A 196 -6.53 9.55 -19.08
C LEU A 196 -6.47 9.19 -20.56
N HIS A 197 -5.32 9.40 -21.20
CA HIS A 197 -5.10 9.09 -22.61
C HIS A 197 -4.69 7.62 -22.76
N TRP A 198 -5.52 6.80 -23.39
CA TRP A 198 -5.29 5.37 -23.63
C TRP A 198 -5.25 5.04 -25.12
#